data_AF-A0A290ML55-F1
#
_entry.id   AF-A0A290ML55-F1
#
_cell.length_a   1.000
_cell.length_b   1.000
_cell.length_c   1.000
_cell.angle_alpha   90.00
_cell.angle_beta   90.00
_cell.angle_gamma   90.00
#
_symmetry.space_group_name_H-M   'P 1'
#
loop_
_entity.id
_entity.type
_entity.pdbx_description
1 polymer ?
#
loop_
_entity_poly.entity_id
_entity_poly.type
_entity_poly.pdbx_seq_one_letter_code
_entity_poly.pdbx_strand_id
1 'polypeptide(L)' 'MNEQQLNQRLDAIHARLQWIADKEARATWLGTYGKDGEYDAERTRLIEQTEKVLDALVAIGESPKYRPK' A
#
# COMPACT_ATOMS: atom_id res chain seq x y z
N MET A 1 -0.73 -1.74 -20.62
CA MET A 1 -0.30 -1.13 -19.34
C MET A 1 1.16 -1.51 -19.16
N ASN A 2 2.06 -0.55 -18.97
CA ASN A 2 3.51 -0.80 -19.05
C ASN A 2 4.06 -1.25 -17.68
N GLU A 3 5.06 -2.13 -17.65
CA GLU A 3 5.69 -2.66 -16.42
C GLU A 3 6.10 -1.54 -15.45
N GLN A 4 6.66 -0.45 -15.98
CA GLN A 4 7.06 0.73 -15.21
C GLN A 4 5.89 1.41 -14.50
N GLN A 5 4.70 1.45 -15.12
CA GLN A 5 3.50 2.05 -14.53
C GLN A 5 2.94 1.17 -13.41
N LEU A 6 3.05 -0.15 -13.54
CA LEU A 6 2.65 -1.11 -12.50
C LEU A 6 3.56 -0.99 -11.28
N ASN A 7 4.87 -0.94 -11.49
CA ASN A 7 5.84 -0.74 -10.40
C ASN A 7 5.64 0.63 -9.70
N GLN A 8 5.43 1.72 -10.45
CA GLN A 8 5.12 3.03 -9.86
C GLN A 8 3.83 3.02 -9.02
N ARG A 9 2.81 2.25 -9.45
CA ARG A 9 1.59 2.07 -8.65
C ARG A 9 1.88 1.30 -7.35
N LEU A 10 2.69 0.25 -7.39
CA LEU A 10 3.09 -0.47 -6.19
C LEU A 10 3.84 0.42 -5.21
N ASP A 11 4.78 1.24 -5.70
CA ASP A 11 5.52 2.20 -4.87
C ASP A 11 4.57 3.20 -4.17
N ALA A 12 3.60 3.73 -4.91
CA ALA A 12 2.61 4.67 -4.38
C ALA A 12 1.71 4.02 -3.32
N ILE A 13 1.24 2.78 -3.57
CA ILE A 13 0.42 2.03 -2.61
C ILE A 13 1.23 1.75 -1.33
N HIS A 14 2.49 1.32 -1.48
CA HIS A 14 3.36 1.06 -0.34
C HIS A 14 3.59 2.32 0.49
N ALA A 15 3.92 3.45 -0.14
CA ALA A 15 4.11 4.71 0.56
C ALA A 15 2.85 5.13 1.34
N ARG A 16 1.66 4.86 0.80
CA ARG A 16 0.39 5.16 1.48
C ARG A 16 0.14 4.24 2.67
N LEU A 17 0.40 2.94 2.53
CA LEU A 17 0.32 1.97 3.63
C LEU A 17 1.30 2.33 4.76
N GLN A 18 2.52 2.73 4.42
CA GLN A 18 3.51 3.16 5.40
C GLN A 18 3.07 4.43 6.15
N TRP A 19 2.45 5.37 5.45
CA TRP A 19 1.87 6.57 6.07
C TRP A 19 0.73 6.23 7.03
N ILE A 20 -0.16 5.30 6.64
CA ILE A 20 -1.25 4.83 7.51
C ILE A 20 -0.67 4.22 8.78
N ALA A 21 0.32 3.32 8.65
CA ALA A 21 0.99 2.69 9.78
C ALA A 21 1.65 3.71 10.73
N ASP A 22 2.34 4.73 10.20
CA ASP A 22 2.94 5.79 11.03
C ASP A 22 1.87 6.65 11.73
N LYS A 23 0.74 6.90 11.08
CA LYS A 23 -0.39 7.61 11.70
C LYS A 23 -1.04 6.81 12.82
N GLU A 24 -1.32 5.52 12.59
CA GLU A 24 -1.88 4.63 13.62
C GLU A 24 -0.93 4.43 14.80
N ALA A 25 0.38 4.31 14.54
CA ALA A 25 1.40 4.21 15.59
C ALA A 25 1.44 5.49 16.45
N ARG A 26 1.44 6.67 15.82
CA ARG A 26 1.41 7.96 16.54
C ARG A 26 0.09 8.18 17.28
N ALA A 27 -1.03 7.80 16.69
CA ALA A 27 -2.35 7.88 17.30
C ALA A 27 -2.45 7.01 18.56
N THR A 28 -1.92 5.78 18.48
CA THR A 28 -1.81 4.86 19.61
C THR A 28 -0.95 5.46 20.73
N TRP A 29 0.17 6.10 20.37
CA TRP A 29 1.09 6.72 21.33
C TRP A 29 0.50 7.97 22.01
N LEU A 30 -0.21 8.82 21.27
CA LEU A 30 -0.84 10.05 21.78
C LEU A 30 -2.21 9.82 22.42
N GLY A 31 -2.79 8.62 22.28
CA GLY A 31 -4.16 8.33 22.73
C GLY A 31 -5.25 9.09 21.97
N THR A 32 -4.95 9.56 20.76
CA THR A 32 -5.81 10.43 19.93
C THR A 32 -6.29 9.73 18.64
N TYR A 33 -7.07 10.45 17.83
CA TYR A 33 -7.59 10.08 16.49
C TYR A 33 -6.69 9.12 15.70
N GLY A 34 -7.24 7.97 15.25
CA GLY A 34 -6.53 6.88 14.57
C GLY A 34 -6.39 5.56 15.35
N LYS A 35 -6.84 5.52 16.61
CA LYS A 35 -6.81 4.30 17.46
C LYS A 35 -7.90 3.27 17.10
N ASP A 36 -9.00 3.71 16.48
CA ASP A 36 -10.20 2.89 16.26
C ASP A 36 -10.40 2.44 14.80
N GLY A 37 -9.30 2.24 14.05
CA GLY A 37 -9.36 1.64 12.72
C GLY A 37 -9.97 2.53 11.63
N GLU A 38 -9.87 3.86 11.75
CA GLU A 38 -10.38 4.81 10.74
C GLU A 38 -9.76 4.63 9.35
N TYR A 39 -8.55 4.07 9.30
CA TYR A 39 -7.85 3.76 8.05
C TYR A 39 -8.03 2.30 7.61
N ASP A 40 -8.79 1.47 8.33
CA ASP A 40 -8.98 0.05 8.01
C ASP A 40 -9.57 -0.13 6.61
N ALA A 41 -10.62 0.63 6.29
CA ALA A 41 -11.25 0.57 4.98
C ALA A 41 -10.29 1.03 3.86
N GLU A 42 -9.44 2.02 4.12
CA GLU A 42 -8.43 2.47 3.16
C GLU A 42 -7.33 1.43 2.98
N ARG A 43 -6.84 0.84 4.08
CA ARG A 43 -5.85 -0.24 4.08
C ARG A 43 -6.35 -1.46 3.30
N THR A 44 -7.58 -1.90 3.54
CA THR A 44 -8.18 -3.03 2.79
C THR A 44 -8.25 -2.71 1.30
N ARG A 45 -8.70 -1.50 0.92
CA ARG A 45 -8.73 -1.09 -0.50
C ARG A 45 -7.34 -1.06 -1.13
N LEU A 46 -6.32 -0.61 -0.40
CA LEU A 46 -4.94 -0.58 -0.87
C LEU A 46 -4.36 -1.99 -1.05
N ILE A 47 -4.71 -2.93 -0.15
CA ILE A 47 -4.32 -4.35 -0.28
C ILE A 47 -4.96 -4.95 -1.54
N GLU A 48 -6.27 -4.80 -1.73
CA GLU A 48 -6.96 -5.28 -2.94
C GLU A 48 -6.40 -4.66 -4.23
N GLN A 49 -6.02 -3.38 -4.19
CA GLN A 49 -5.35 -2.73 -5.33
C GLN A 49 -3.96 -3.32 -5.57
N THR A 50 -3.22 -3.66 -4.51
CA THR A 50 -1.91 -4.30 -4.61
C THR A 50 -2.04 -5.64 -5.31
N GLU A 51 -2.98 -6.49 -4.87
CA GLU A 51 -3.25 -7.80 -5.50
C GLU A 51 -3.53 -7.65 -7.00
N LYS A 52 -4.42 -6.73 -7.39
CA LYS A 52 -4.72 -6.48 -8.81
C LYS A 52 -3.50 -6.03 -9.62
N VAL A 53 -2.61 -5.25 -9.01
CA VAL A 53 -1.38 -4.78 -9.68
C VAL A 53 -0.35 -5.90 -9.78
N LEU A 54 -0.25 -6.76 -8.76
CA LEU A 54 0.60 -7.95 -8.78
C LEU A 54 0.11 -8.95 -9.84
N ASP A 55 -1.19 -9.22 -9.91
CA ASP A 55 -1.79 -10.08 -10.94
C ASP A 55 -1.50 -9.53 -12.34
N ALA A 56 -1.57 -8.22 -12.53
CA ALA A 56 -1.24 -7.57 -13.79
C ALA A 56 0.24 -7.66 -14.15
N LEU A 57 1.16 -7.67 -13.17
CA LEU A 57 2.59 -7.92 -13.39
C LEU A 57 2.85 -9.38 -13.78
N VAL A 58 2.23 -10.31 -13.08
CA VAL A 58 2.32 -11.75 -13.40
C VAL A 58 1.78 -12.03 -14.80
N ALA A 59 0.67 -11.39 -15.19
CA ALA A 59 0.07 -11.54 -16.51
C ALA A 59 0.97 -11.07 -17.66
N ILE A 60 1.90 -10.15 -17.41
CA ILE A 60 2.89 -9.71 -18.39
C ILE A 60 4.23 -10.47 -18.29
N GLY A 61 4.32 -11.48 -17.41
CA GLY A 61 5.53 -12.30 -17.21
C GLY A 61 6.62 -11.63 -16.38
N GLU A 62 6.28 -10.54 -15.67
CA GLU A 62 7.23 -9.72 -14.92
C GLU A 62 7.00 -9.88 -13.41
N SER A 63 7.98 -9.44 -12.63
CA SER A 63 7.92 -9.48 -11.16
C SER A 63 8.08 -8.07 -10.57
N PRO A 64 7.55 -7.80 -9.37
CA PRO A 64 7.69 -6.50 -8.74
C PRO A 64 9.16 -6.15 -8.54
N LYS A 65 9.59 -5.00 -9.05
CA LYS A 65 10.95 -4.46 -8.82
C LYS A 65 11.07 -3.74 -7.47
N TYR A 66 10.00 -3.74 -6.69
CA TYR A 66 9.92 -3.09 -5.39
C TYR A 66 11.08 -3.51 -4.47
N ARG A 67 11.82 -2.53 -3.96
CA ARG A 67 12.86 -2.72 -2.94
C ARG A 67 12.53 -1.83 -1.75
N PRO A 68 12.08 -2.40 -0.61
CA PRO A 68 11.88 -1.59 0.59
C PRO A 68 13.22 -0.97 0.99
N LYS A 69 13.22 0.35 1.21
CA LYS A 69 14.36 1.09 1.76
C LYS A 69 14.27 1.13 3.28
#